data_AF-A0A5P6VV32-F1
#
_entry.id   AF-A0A5P6VV32-F1
#
_cell.length_a   1.000
_cell.length_b   1.000
_cell.length_c   1.000
_cell.angle_alpha   90.00
_cell.angle_beta   90.00
_cell.angle_gamma   90.00
#
_symmetry.space_group_name_H-M   'P 1'
#
loop_
_entity.id
_entity.type
_entity.pdbx_description
1 polymer ?
#
loop_
_entity_poly.entity_id
_entity_poly.type
_entity_poly.pdbx_seq_one_letter_code
_entity_poly.pdbx_strand_id
1 'polypeptide(L)'
;MQIAKAPTDPEKNRPYFYIIKDKELFTQSDEDGKGVSFLYQSDGRLISSATFTGNVTDETELKLMETVDGFKKLVHSIGVSVEMEDKDKQAEFVFQMYGKKDLYGGGANLIANVNTNSQEERIYLDDIDWTDDDDVPGQIRVHTDAPEEKAFLSVRFFLNDGYDAPPQLEEKPVDTASPEYKEMIDRSLVNLGNTKRLVEVVNKAKAGEDVNICYIGGSITQGAGATPINSECYARKSFEGFKKLMGDGNNIHYVKAGVGGTPSELGMIRFDRDVLRDGTVEPDIVVIEFAVNDEGDETKGNCYESLVRRALKLPSQPAVMLMFSVFADDYNLQDRLAPVGFRYDLPMASVKDAVTPQFYDRDKRILTKHQYFYDMFHPTNLGHTIMADCLINIMKLAIEKGADESYDPRYEEAPAIGNTFDDVILVDKKDNANLVSVNPGGFVYTDEVLQSVEMDMDLSLTGEFPYNWMYDGSKGSTEPFEMDVECKALVIVMKDSGEVDAATAKVYVDDKFVRDLDPYVNRWCHCNPLIVIDEAVSARHHVKVVVDKDDVRNKFTILGFGLVK
;
A
#
# COMPACT_ATOMS: atom_id res chain seq x y z
N MET A 1 -0.04 -21.60 -61.24
CA MET A 1 0.71 -20.45 -60.68
C MET A 1 0.82 -20.67 -59.18
N GLN A 2 2.00 -21.07 -58.70
CA GLN A 2 2.31 -20.99 -57.27
C GLN A 2 2.55 -19.52 -56.95
N ILE A 3 1.70 -18.93 -56.12
CA ILE A 3 1.94 -17.60 -55.56
C ILE A 3 3.06 -17.79 -54.54
N ALA A 4 4.27 -17.29 -54.86
CA ALA A 4 5.34 -17.22 -53.89
C ALA A 4 4.89 -16.29 -52.76
N LYS A 5 4.69 -16.84 -51.55
CA LYS A 5 4.55 -16.02 -50.35
C LYS A 5 5.84 -15.23 -50.18
N ALA A 6 5.73 -13.91 -50.01
CA ALA A 6 6.85 -13.07 -49.65
C ALA A 6 7.53 -13.65 -48.39
N PRO A 7 8.87 -13.56 -48.24
CA PRO A 7 9.54 -13.97 -47.01
C PRO A 7 8.91 -13.17 -45.86
N THR A 8 8.27 -13.88 -44.93
CA THR A 8 7.85 -13.28 -43.67
C THR A 8 9.09 -13.06 -42.84
N ASP A 9 9.31 -11.82 -42.42
CA ASP A 9 10.33 -11.44 -41.46
C ASP A 9 10.24 -12.37 -40.22
N PRO A 10 11.25 -13.22 -39.96
CA PRO A 10 11.22 -14.17 -38.85
C PRO A 10 11.03 -13.47 -37.50
N GLU A 11 11.49 -12.23 -37.35
CA GLU A 11 11.39 -11.47 -36.10
C GLU A 11 9.96 -10.98 -35.82
N LYS A 12 9.20 -10.67 -36.88
CA LYS A 12 7.79 -10.24 -36.74
C LYS A 12 6.86 -11.35 -36.26
N ASN A 13 7.28 -12.61 -36.34
CA ASN A 13 6.49 -13.76 -35.91
C ASN A 13 7.04 -14.41 -34.63
N ARG A 14 8.03 -13.81 -33.95
CA ARG A 14 8.51 -14.35 -32.67
C ARG A 14 7.36 -14.39 -31.65
N PRO A 15 7.19 -15.49 -30.91
CA PRO A 15 6.22 -15.55 -29.83
C PRO A 15 6.52 -14.47 -28.79
N TYR A 16 5.48 -13.84 -28.27
CA TYR A 16 5.59 -12.82 -27.23
C TYR A 16 4.42 -12.84 -26.27
N PHE A 17 4.66 -12.40 -25.03
CA PHE A 17 3.62 -12.07 -24.07
C PHE A 17 3.86 -10.69 -23.48
N TYR A 18 2.79 -10.07 -22.96
CA TYR A 18 2.88 -8.81 -22.23
C TYR A 18 3.26 -9.05 -20.77
N ILE A 19 4.15 -8.21 -20.24
CA ILE A 19 4.27 -8.02 -18.79
C ILE A 19 3.49 -6.78 -18.34
N ILE A 20 3.32 -5.81 -19.23
CA ILE A 20 2.58 -4.57 -19.01
C ILE A 20 1.82 -4.28 -20.30
N LYS A 21 0.51 -4.02 -20.21
CA LYS A 21 -0.31 -3.70 -21.37
C LYS A 21 -1.19 -2.49 -21.07
N ASP A 22 -0.98 -1.42 -21.82
CA ASP A 22 -1.77 -0.18 -21.78
C ASP A 22 -1.92 0.39 -20.35
N LYS A 23 -0.86 0.25 -19.54
CA LYS A 23 -0.85 0.66 -18.13
C LYS A 23 -0.71 2.17 -18.05
N GLU A 24 -1.70 2.83 -17.44
CA GLU A 24 -1.63 4.25 -17.12
C GLU A 24 -0.53 4.50 -16.08
N LEU A 25 0.29 5.50 -16.33
CA LEU A 25 1.37 6.00 -15.47
C LEU A 25 1.17 7.48 -15.24
N PHE A 26 1.63 7.96 -14.09
CA PHE A 26 1.74 9.37 -13.78
C PHE A 26 3.15 9.63 -13.24
N THR A 27 3.86 10.58 -13.84
CA THR A 27 5.25 10.87 -13.45
C THR A 27 5.31 11.82 -12.26
N GLN A 28 6.24 11.56 -11.34
CA GLN A 28 6.58 12.43 -10.22
C GLN A 28 7.85 13.22 -10.54
N SER A 29 8.12 14.29 -9.79
CA SER A 29 9.39 15.03 -9.92
C SER A 29 10.55 14.20 -9.41
N ASP A 30 11.60 14.06 -10.22
CA ASP A 30 12.92 13.62 -9.76
C ASP A 30 13.74 14.77 -9.17
N GLU A 31 14.97 14.48 -8.74
CA GLU A 31 15.91 15.44 -8.14
C GLU A 31 16.30 16.58 -9.08
N ASP A 32 16.21 16.36 -10.39
CA ASP A 32 16.55 17.33 -11.44
C ASP A 32 15.31 18.09 -11.95
N GLY A 33 14.12 17.82 -11.40
CA GLY A 33 12.86 18.44 -11.81
C GLY A 33 12.26 17.86 -13.09
N LYS A 34 12.71 16.69 -13.55
CA LYS A 34 12.10 15.93 -14.64
C LYS A 34 11.04 14.97 -14.10
N GLY A 35 10.27 14.37 -15.01
CA GLY A 35 9.29 13.36 -14.64
C GLY A 35 9.91 11.97 -14.57
N VAL A 36 9.56 11.19 -13.54
CA VAL A 36 9.89 9.77 -13.42
C VAL A 36 8.69 8.97 -12.88
N SER A 37 8.47 7.77 -13.41
CA SER A 37 7.55 6.78 -12.82
C SER A 37 8.27 5.46 -12.58
N PHE A 38 8.01 4.82 -11.45
CA PHE A 38 8.65 3.57 -11.02
C PHE A 38 7.66 2.40 -11.03
N LEU A 39 8.10 1.27 -11.56
CA LEU A 39 7.34 0.03 -11.66
C LEU A 39 8.21 -1.15 -11.22
N TYR A 40 8.12 -1.54 -9.96
CA TYR A 40 8.87 -2.68 -9.43
C TYR A 40 8.51 -3.99 -10.13
N GLN A 41 9.53 -4.75 -10.51
CA GLN A 41 9.44 -6.07 -11.13
C GLN A 41 10.01 -7.18 -10.23
N SER A 42 10.70 -6.82 -9.14
CA SER A 42 11.21 -7.74 -8.12
C SER A 42 10.11 -8.36 -7.24
N ASP A 43 10.53 -9.30 -6.38
CA ASP A 43 9.70 -9.92 -5.33
C ASP A 43 8.42 -10.57 -5.88
N GLY A 44 8.54 -11.26 -7.01
CA GLY A 44 7.44 -11.96 -7.66
C GLY A 44 6.53 -11.08 -8.52
N ARG A 45 6.72 -9.76 -8.56
CA ARG A 45 5.88 -8.85 -9.37
C ARG A 45 5.97 -9.15 -10.86
N LEU A 46 7.17 -9.38 -11.40
CA LEU A 46 7.33 -9.74 -12.82
C LEU A 46 6.57 -11.02 -13.18
N ILE A 47 6.68 -12.04 -12.32
CA ILE A 47 6.02 -13.35 -12.49
C ILE A 47 4.50 -13.19 -12.47
N SER A 48 4.00 -12.42 -11.50
CA SER A 48 2.58 -12.12 -11.38
C SER A 48 2.07 -11.37 -12.61
N SER A 49 2.79 -10.33 -13.06
CA SER A 49 2.49 -9.58 -14.27
C SER A 49 2.47 -10.46 -15.52
N ALA A 50 3.46 -11.34 -15.73
CA ALA A 50 3.44 -12.29 -16.83
C ALA A 50 2.23 -13.25 -16.76
N THR A 51 1.80 -13.62 -15.56
CA THR A 51 0.65 -14.51 -15.33
C THR A 51 -0.67 -13.84 -15.69
N PHE A 52 -0.99 -12.67 -15.08
CA PHE A 52 -2.32 -12.06 -15.28
C PHE A 52 -2.43 -11.12 -16.48
N THR A 53 -1.32 -10.48 -16.91
CA THR A 53 -1.28 -9.64 -18.11
C THR A 53 -0.92 -10.48 -19.34
N GLY A 54 0.13 -11.29 -19.22
CA GLY A 54 0.67 -12.09 -20.31
C GLY A 54 -0.04 -13.42 -20.52
N ASN A 55 -0.86 -13.87 -19.57
CA ASN A 55 -1.54 -15.17 -19.57
C ASN A 55 -0.56 -16.37 -19.59
N VAL A 56 0.66 -16.17 -19.08
CA VAL A 56 1.69 -17.22 -19.00
C VAL A 56 1.31 -18.22 -17.90
N THR A 57 1.33 -19.51 -18.24
CA THR A 57 0.99 -20.60 -17.32
C THR A 57 2.07 -21.68 -17.24
N ASP A 58 3.10 -21.60 -18.08
CA ASP A 58 4.22 -22.53 -18.03
C ASP A 58 5.15 -22.18 -16.86
N GLU A 59 5.18 -23.05 -15.85
CA GLU A 59 5.99 -22.86 -14.64
C GLU A 59 7.50 -22.80 -14.93
N THR A 60 7.97 -23.43 -16.00
CA THR A 60 9.39 -23.39 -16.41
C THR A 60 9.73 -22.01 -16.94
N GLU A 61 8.89 -21.44 -17.80
CA GLU A 61 9.08 -20.08 -18.32
C GLU A 61 8.97 -19.03 -17.20
N LEU A 62 7.98 -19.17 -16.31
CA LEU A 62 7.85 -18.30 -15.14
C LEU A 62 9.11 -18.33 -14.28
N LYS A 63 9.63 -19.51 -13.98
CA LYS A 63 10.85 -19.67 -13.17
C LYS A 63 12.09 -19.06 -13.82
N LEU A 64 12.18 -19.07 -15.15
CA LEU A 64 13.30 -18.45 -15.86
C LEU A 64 13.35 -16.93 -15.62
N MET A 65 12.23 -16.26 -15.40
CA MET A 65 12.20 -14.82 -15.15
C MET A 65 12.68 -14.41 -13.74
N GLU A 66 12.90 -15.35 -12.82
CA GLU A 66 13.34 -15.04 -11.45
C GLU A 66 14.81 -14.58 -11.38
N THR A 67 15.61 -14.87 -12.40
CA THR A 67 17.05 -14.56 -12.43
C THR A 67 17.45 -13.97 -13.77
N VAL A 68 18.50 -13.16 -13.80
CA VAL A 68 19.05 -12.59 -15.03
C VAL A 68 19.52 -13.69 -16.00
N ASP A 69 20.12 -14.78 -15.52
CA ASP A 69 20.56 -15.90 -16.35
C ASP A 69 19.38 -16.68 -16.97
N GLY A 70 18.31 -16.88 -16.22
CA GLY A 70 17.09 -17.47 -16.75
C GLY A 70 16.39 -16.52 -17.73
N PHE A 71 16.36 -15.22 -17.41
CA PHE A 71 15.76 -14.18 -18.23
C PHE A 71 16.42 -14.14 -19.62
N LYS A 72 17.76 -14.18 -19.70
CA LYS A 72 18.50 -14.28 -20.97
C LYS A 72 18.20 -15.54 -21.78
N LYS A 73 17.90 -16.65 -21.11
CA LYS A 73 17.54 -17.89 -21.80
C LYS A 73 16.14 -17.78 -22.41
N LEU A 74 15.19 -17.20 -21.67
CA LEU A 74 13.80 -17.09 -22.10
C LEU A 74 13.61 -15.97 -23.14
N VAL A 75 14.12 -14.78 -22.86
CA VAL A 75 13.80 -13.55 -23.60
C VAL A 75 14.87 -13.29 -24.67
N HIS A 76 14.42 -13.01 -25.89
CA HIS A 76 15.25 -12.58 -27.01
C HIS A 76 15.40 -11.05 -27.02
N SER A 77 14.28 -10.35 -26.80
CA SER A 77 14.21 -8.89 -26.92
C SER A 77 12.94 -8.36 -26.27
N ILE A 78 12.97 -7.09 -25.90
CA ILE A 78 11.89 -6.38 -25.23
C ILE A 78 11.29 -5.36 -26.20
N GLY A 79 9.99 -5.44 -26.42
CA GLY A 79 9.24 -4.40 -27.14
C GLY A 79 8.64 -3.42 -26.15
N VAL A 80 8.83 -2.13 -26.40
CA VAL A 80 8.34 -1.05 -25.54
C VAL A 80 7.59 -0.04 -26.40
N SER A 81 6.40 0.34 -25.98
CA SER A 81 5.65 1.46 -26.57
C SER A 81 5.09 2.35 -25.47
N VAL A 82 5.18 3.66 -25.68
CA VAL A 82 4.63 4.68 -24.78
C VAL A 82 3.65 5.54 -25.57
N GLU A 83 2.48 5.79 -25.00
CA GLU A 83 1.53 6.79 -25.52
C GLU A 83 1.36 7.92 -24.52
N MET A 84 1.46 9.17 -24.98
CA MET A 84 1.14 10.37 -24.21
C MET A 84 0.16 11.25 -25.00
N GLU A 85 -0.39 12.28 -24.35
CA GLU A 85 -1.25 13.27 -25.03
C GLU A 85 -0.47 14.00 -26.13
N ASP A 86 0.75 14.43 -25.84
CA ASP A 86 1.69 14.96 -26.82
C ASP A 86 2.46 13.82 -27.49
N LYS A 87 2.17 13.60 -28.78
CA LYS A 87 2.67 12.46 -29.57
C LYS A 87 4.02 12.74 -30.26
N ASP A 88 4.52 13.97 -30.17
CA ASP A 88 5.77 14.38 -30.81
C ASP A 88 6.96 14.41 -29.81
N LYS A 89 6.75 13.98 -28.57
CA LYS A 89 7.78 13.88 -27.51
C LYS A 89 8.50 12.53 -27.53
N GLN A 90 9.56 12.45 -26.74
CA GLN A 90 10.23 11.20 -26.38
C GLN A 90 10.12 10.95 -24.87
N ALA A 91 10.04 9.68 -24.51
CA ALA A 91 10.21 9.19 -23.15
C ALA A 91 11.40 8.22 -23.11
N GLU A 92 12.16 8.24 -22.02
CA GLU A 92 13.22 7.25 -21.80
C GLU A 92 12.65 6.11 -20.96
N PHE A 93 12.67 4.92 -21.53
CA PHE A 93 12.36 3.68 -20.83
C PHE A 93 13.65 3.06 -20.32
N VAL A 94 13.66 2.64 -19.06
CA VAL A 94 14.76 1.90 -18.45
C VAL A 94 14.22 0.67 -17.73
N PHE A 95 14.63 -0.52 -18.15
CA PHE A 95 14.44 -1.74 -17.36
C PHE A 95 15.74 -2.09 -16.66
N GLN A 96 15.77 -1.88 -15.35
CA GLN A 96 16.91 -2.12 -14.49
C GLN A 96 16.91 -3.56 -13.96
N MET A 97 18.05 -4.21 -14.08
CA MET A 97 18.40 -5.42 -13.35
C MET A 97 19.07 -5.00 -12.03
N TYR A 98 18.69 -5.63 -10.92
CA TYR A 98 19.34 -5.37 -9.63
C TYR A 98 20.64 -6.15 -9.50
N GLY A 99 21.62 -5.51 -8.85
CA GLY A 99 22.94 -6.06 -8.62
C GLY A 99 23.03 -6.94 -7.37
N LYS A 100 23.97 -7.88 -7.34
CA LYS A 100 24.25 -8.74 -6.17
C LYS A 100 24.83 -7.96 -4.99
N LYS A 101 25.61 -6.91 -5.28
CA LYS A 101 26.33 -6.13 -4.27
C LYS A 101 25.60 -4.86 -3.87
N ASP A 102 24.98 -4.21 -4.83
CA ASP A 102 24.18 -3.01 -4.66
C ASP A 102 22.88 -3.19 -5.41
N LEU A 103 21.79 -3.37 -4.66
CA LEU A 103 20.48 -3.67 -5.23
C LEU A 103 20.00 -2.53 -6.13
N TYR A 104 20.21 -1.27 -5.73
CA TYR A 104 19.60 -0.11 -6.40
C TYR A 104 20.56 0.66 -7.30
N GLY A 105 21.87 0.63 -7.01
CA GLY A 105 22.92 1.28 -7.83
C GLY A 105 23.70 0.33 -8.74
N GLY A 106 23.53 -0.99 -8.58
CA GLY A 106 24.17 -2.01 -9.42
C GLY A 106 23.31 -2.52 -10.57
N GLY A 107 23.86 -3.51 -11.28
CA GLY A 107 23.22 -4.22 -12.39
C GLY A 107 23.05 -3.44 -13.71
N ALA A 108 22.67 -4.16 -14.76
CA ALA A 108 22.50 -3.65 -16.12
C ALA A 108 21.20 -2.83 -16.27
N ASN A 109 21.28 -1.76 -17.07
CA ASN A 109 20.13 -0.96 -17.49
C ASN A 109 19.84 -1.19 -18.98
N LEU A 110 18.66 -1.72 -19.27
CA LEU A 110 18.16 -1.89 -20.63
C LEU A 110 17.36 -0.64 -21.01
N ILE A 111 17.93 0.19 -21.89
CA ILE A 111 17.44 1.55 -22.16
C ILE A 111 16.89 1.65 -23.59
N ALA A 112 15.76 2.33 -23.75
CA ALA A 112 15.24 2.76 -25.06
C ALA A 112 14.66 4.18 -24.97
N ASN A 113 14.97 5.01 -25.97
CA ASN A 113 14.24 6.25 -26.21
C ASN A 113 13.04 5.93 -27.10
N VAL A 114 11.84 6.16 -26.58
CA VAL A 114 10.58 5.75 -27.23
C VAL A 114 9.80 6.99 -27.61
N ASN A 115 9.32 7.05 -28.86
CA ASN A 115 8.39 8.10 -29.27
C ASN A 115 7.05 7.91 -28.56
N THR A 116 6.42 8.99 -28.13
CA THR A 116 5.18 8.97 -27.32
C THR A 116 3.90 8.75 -28.14
N ASN A 117 4.04 8.19 -29.34
CA ASN A 117 2.98 7.97 -30.34
C ASN A 117 2.56 6.49 -30.47
N SER A 118 2.87 5.68 -29.46
CA SER A 118 2.61 4.23 -29.41
C SER A 118 3.43 3.39 -30.41
N GLN A 119 4.44 3.97 -31.07
CA GLN A 119 5.38 3.20 -31.87
C GLN A 119 6.20 2.26 -30.94
N GLU A 120 6.32 0.99 -31.34
CA GLU A 120 7.14 0.02 -30.62
C GLU A 120 8.62 0.22 -30.95
N GLU A 121 9.44 0.37 -29.92
CA GLU A 121 10.89 0.28 -29.97
C GLU A 121 11.37 -1.05 -29.38
N ARG A 122 12.49 -1.57 -29.90
CA ARG A 122 12.99 -2.92 -29.59
C ARG A 122 14.36 -2.84 -28.91
N ILE A 123 14.48 -3.45 -27.73
CA ILE A 123 15.75 -3.67 -27.04
C ILE A 123 16.15 -5.13 -27.22
N TYR A 124 17.28 -5.39 -27.88
CA TYR A 124 17.80 -6.75 -28.06
C TYR A 124 18.72 -7.13 -26.89
N LEU A 125 18.54 -8.32 -26.33
CA LEU A 125 19.34 -8.75 -25.18
C LEU A 125 20.80 -9.03 -25.54
N ASP A 126 21.08 -9.36 -26.80
CA ASP A 126 22.43 -9.57 -27.33
C ASP A 126 23.25 -8.26 -27.41
N ASP A 127 22.59 -7.11 -27.39
CA ASP A 127 23.24 -5.78 -27.42
C ASP A 127 23.55 -5.26 -26.00
N ILE A 128 23.17 -5.99 -24.94
CA ILE A 128 23.34 -5.55 -23.56
C ILE A 128 24.70 -6.01 -23.01
N ASP A 129 25.44 -5.06 -22.45
CA ASP A 129 26.70 -5.32 -21.74
C ASP A 129 26.43 -5.91 -20.35
N TRP A 130 26.26 -7.22 -20.29
CA TRP A 130 26.04 -7.95 -19.04
C TRP A 130 27.31 -8.07 -18.18
N THR A 131 27.12 -8.07 -16.88
CA THR A 131 28.18 -8.18 -15.87
C THR A 131 27.88 -9.31 -14.86
N ASP A 132 28.90 -9.74 -14.13
CA ASP A 132 28.74 -10.74 -13.06
C ASP A 132 27.91 -10.23 -11.87
N ASP A 133 27.71 -8.90 -11.77
CA ASP A 133 26.91 -8.28 -10.72
C ASP A 133 25.41 -8.41 -10.98
N ASP A 134 24.97 -8.64 -12.22
CA ASP A 134 23.55 -8.76 -12.56
C ASP A 134 22.92 -9.99 -11.86
N ASP A 135 21.83 -9.77 -11.13
CA ASP A 135 21.19 -10.82 -10.33
C ASP A 135 19.77 -11.13 -10.79
N VAL A 136 18.88 -10.16 -10.66
CA VAL A 136 17.43 -10.35 -10.85
C VAL A 136 16.80 -9.15 -11.57
N PRO A 137 15.71 -9.35 -12.33
CA PRO A 137 14.89 -8.24 -12.81
C PRO A 137 14.38 -7.37 -11.64
N GLY A 138 14.71 -6.08 -11.69
CA GLY A 138 14.51 -5.18 -10.55
C GLY A 138 13.29 -4.27 -10.71
N GLN A 139 13.39 -3.31 -11.63
CA GLN A 139 12.35 -2.30 -11.81
C GLN A 139 12.35 -1.70 -13.21
N ILE A 140 11.20 -1.20 -13.64
CA ILE A 140 11.05 -0.37 -14.82
C ILE A 140 10.92 1.09 -14.38
N ARG A 141 11.62 1.99 -15.07
CA ARG A 141 11.51 3.44 -14.95
C ARG A 141 11.10 4.03 -16.29
N VAL A 142 10.20 5.02 -16.24
CA VAL A 142 9.84 5.83 -17.41
C VAL A 142 10.12 7.29 -17.06
N HIS A 143 11.02 7.91 -17.81
CA HIS A 143 11.37 9.31 -17.65
C HIS A 143 10.72 10.18 -18.73
N THR A 144 10.22 11.35 -18.32
CA THR A 144 9.61 12.37 -19.17
C THR A 144 10.27 13.73 -18.95
N ASP A 145 10.12 14.65 -19.91
CA ASP A 145 10.74 15.98 -19.84
C ASP A 145 10.26 16.83 -18.64
N ALA A 146 9.06 16.56 -18.14
CA ALA A 146 8.44 17.22 -17.00
C ALA A 146 7.68 16.22 -16.12
N PRO A 147 7.51 16.50 -14.82
CA PRO A 147 6.65 15.72 -13.95
C PRO A 147 5.17 15.96 -14.24
N GLU A 148 4.31 15.20 -13.57
CA GLU A 148 2.85 15.27 -13.67
C GLU A 148 2.30 14.97 -15.08
N GLU A 149 3.06 14.21 -15.87
CA GLU A 149 2.68 13.77 -17.19
C GLU A 149 1.98 12.40 -17.11
N LYS A 150 0.90 12.26 -17.89
CA LYS A 150 0.22 10.98 -18.06
C LYS A 150 0.79 10.22 -19.25
N ALA A 151 1.05 8.94 -19.05
CA ALA A 151 1.52 8.05 -20.11
C ALA A 151 0.84 6.68 -20.03
N PHE A 152 0.75 5.99 -21.17
CA PHE A 152 0.31 4.59 -21.25
C PHE A 152 1.48 3.73 -21.71
N LEU A 153 1.92 2.81 -20.87
CA LEU A 153 3.06 1.93 -21.14
C LEU A 153 2.58 0.54 -21.54
N SER A 154 3.18 0.00 -22.59
CA SER A 154 3.07 -1.40 -23.00
C SER A 154 4.46 -2.00 -23.14
N VAL A 155 4.70 -3.15 -22.49
CA VAL A 155 5.98 -3.87 -22.51
C VAL A 155 5.73 -5.35 -22.83
N ARG A 156 6.42 -5.83 -23.86
CA ARG A 156 6.35 -7.21 -24.37
C ARG A 156 7.69 -7.89 -24.26
N PHE A 157 7.70 -9.15 -23.84
CA PHE A 157 8.85 -10.01 -23.97
C PHE A 157 8.67 -10.91 -25.18
N PHE A 158 9.58 -10.77 -26.15
CA PHE A 158 9.69 -11.68 -27.29
C PHE A 158 10.66 -12.78 -26.93
N LEU A 159 10.28 -14.03 -27.16
CA LEU A 159 10.99 -15.19 -26.62
C LEU A 159 12.04 -15.71 -27.59
N ASN A 160 13.06 -16.36 -27.03
CA ASN A 160 14.04 -17.14 -27.77
C ASN A 160 13.41 -18.39 -28.40
N ASP A 161 14.12 -19.00 -29.35
CA ASP A 161 13.67 -20.22 -30.00
C ASP A 161 13.55 -21.36 -28.98
N GLY A 162 12.45 -22.12 -29.06
CA GLY A 162 12.17 -23.23 -28.14
C GLY A 162 11.24 -22.89 -26.97
N TYR A 163 10.78 -21.64 -26.89
CA TYR A 163 9.73 -21.18 -25.97
C TYR A 163 8.49 -20.75 -26.74
N ASP A 164 7.33 -20.85 -26.09
CA ASP A 164 6.04 -20.55 -26.69
C ASP A 164 5.33 -19.45 -25.89
N ALA A 165 4.63 -18.55 -26.58
CA ALA A 165 3.82 -17.56 -25.89
C ALA A 165 2.34 -17.93 -25.91
N PRO A 166 1.62 -17.72 -24.79
CA PRO A 166 0.18 -17.90 -24.75
C PRO A 166 -0.54 -16.94 -25.71
N PRO A 167 -1.77 -17.29 -26.16
CA PRO A 167 -2.58 -16.38 -26.96
C PRO A 167 -2.94 -15.13 -26.16
N GLN A 168 -2.81 -13.97 -26.82
CA GLN A 168 -3.13 -12.69 -26.22
C GLN A 168 -4.64 -12.49 -26.20
N LEU A 169 -5.20 -12.24 -25.02
CA LEU A 169 -6.64 -12.04 -24.84
C LEU A 169 -7.00 -10.58 -25.15
N GLU A 170 -8.06 -10.41 -25.92
CA GLU A 170 -8.69 -9.12 -26.12
C GLU A 170 -9.66 -8.85 -24.95
N GLU A 171 -9.50 -7.69 -24.33
CA GLU A 171 -10.33 -7.27 -23.19
C GLU A 171 -11.32 -6.21 -23.65
N LYS A 172 -12.57 -6.32 -23.19
CA LYS A 172 -13.58 -5.30 -23.42
C LYS A 172 -13.54 -4.29 -22.27
N PRO A 173 -13.77 -3.00 -22.54
CA PRO A 173 -13.96 -2.02 -21.48
C PRO A 173 -15.08 -2.46 -20.52
N VAL A 174 -14.86 -2.24 -19.22
CA VAL A 174 -15.86 -2.56 -18.19
C VAL A 174 -16.94 -1.48 -18.18
N ASP A 175 -18.18 -1.87 -18.42
CA ASP A 175 -19.33 -0.98 -18.32
C ASP A 175 -19.81 -0.91 -16.86
N THR A 176 -19.41 0.13 -16.15
CA THR A 176 -19.75 0.35 -14.73
C THR A 176 -21.23 0.72 -14.50
N ALA A 177 -22.01 0.92 -15.57
CA ALA A 177 -23.45 1.14 -15.50
C ALA A 177 -24.27 -0.14 -15.79
N SER A 178 -23.61 -1.24 -16.15
CA SER A 178 -24.28 -2.49 -16.52
C SER A 178 -24.96 -3.18 -15.32
N PRO A 179 -26.05 -3.94 -15.54
CA PRO A 179 -26.65 -4.79 -14.52
C PRO A 179 -25.66 -5.80 -13.91
N GLU A 180 -24.77 -6.36 -14.73
CA GLU A 180 -23.75 -7.32 -14.30
C GLU A 180 -22.71 -6.68 -13.37
N TYR A 181 -22.32 -5.43 -13.65
CA TYR A 181 -21.45 -4.66 -12.76
C TYR A 181 -22.15 -4.36 -11.44
N LYS A 182 -23.43 -3.96 -11.48
CA LYS A 182 -24.20 -3.76 -10.26
C LYS A 182 -24.29 -5.04 -9.43
N GLU A 183 -24.55 -6.19 -10.06
CA GLU A 183 -24.57 -7.49 -9.35
C GLU A 183 -23.21 -7.83 -8.73
N MET A 184 -22.11 -7.49 -9.42
CA MET A 184 -20.75 -7.62 -8.88
C MET A 184 -20.55 -6.74 -7.63
N ILE A 185 -20.98 -5.49 -7.67
CA ILE A 185 -20.89 -4.58 -6.53
C ILE A 185 -21.84 -4.99 -5.39
N ASP A 186 -23.03 -5.53 -5.69
CA ASP A 186 -23.98 -6.01 -4.67
C ASP A 186 -23.40 -7.18 -3.87
N ARG A 187 -22.54 -8.02 -4.48
CA ARG A 187 -21.79 -9.07 -3.77
C ARG A 187 -20.78 -8.54 -2.75
N SER A 188 -20.41 -7.25 -2.80
CA SER A 188 -19.47 -6.68 -1.84
C SER A 188 -20.08 -6.52 -0.44
N LEU A 189 -21.40 -6.56 -0.29
CA LEU A 189 -22.04 -6.33 1.01
C LEU A 189 -21.88 -7.55 1.92
N VAL A 190 -20.97 -7.47 2.90
CA VAL A 190 -20.82 -8.49 3.95
C VAL A 190 -21.84 -8.28 5.05
N ASN A 191 -21.98 -7.03 5.51
CA ASN A 191 -22.97 -6.62 6.50
C ASN A 191 -23.37 -5.16 6.25
N LEU A 192 -24.66 -4.85 6.36
CA LEU A 192 -25.11 -3.45 6.38
C LEU A 192 -24.99 -2.85 7.78
N GLY A 193 -25.09 -3.68 8.80
CA GLY A 193 -25.00 -3.28 10.20
C GLY A 193 -26.11 -2.33 10.66
N ASN A 194 -25.81 -1.63 11.75
CA ASN A 194 -26.61 -0.55 12.27
C ASN A 194 -26.40 0.72 11.43
N THR A 195 -27.49 1.28 10.92
CA THR A 195 -27.45 2.41 9.98
C THR A 195 -27.64 3.76 10.65
N LYS A 196 -27.88 3.81 11.97
CA LYS A 196 -28.20 5.05 12.70
C LYS A 196 -27.15 6.15 12.48
N ARG A 197 -25.89 5.88 12.84
CA ARG A 197 -24.80 6.88 12.74
C ARG A 197 -24.59 7.34 11.31
N LEU A 198 -24.59 6.42 10.33
CA LEU A 198 -24.38 6.77 8.93
C LEU A 198 -25.51 7.66 8.38
N VAL A 199 -26.76 7.37 8.74
CA VAL A 199 -27.91 8.19 8.33
C VAL A 199 -27.94 9.53 9.07
N GLU A 200 -27.46 9.60 10.31
CA GLU A 200 -27.28 10.87 11.04
C GLU A 200 -26.26 11.77 10.33
N VAL A 201 -25.13 11.22 9.84
CA VAL A 201 -24.17 11.97 9.02
C VAL A 201 -24.80 12.46 7.71
N VAL A 202 -25.63 11.64 7.06
CA VAL A 202 -26.38 12.06 5.85
C VAL A 202 -27.28 13.26 6.16
N ASN A 203 -27.96 13.25 7.30
CA ASN A 203 -28.82 14.36 7.71
C ASN A 203 -28.00 15.63 8.00
N LYS A 204 -26.85 15.49 8.69
CA LYS A 204 -25.90 16.57 8.96
C LYS A 204 -25.38 17.19 7.65
N ALA A 205 -24.94 16.36 6.71
CA ALA A 205 -24.46 16.81 5.39
C ALA A 205 -25.55 17.58 4.62
N LYS A 206 -26.78 17.05 4.58
CA LYS A 206 -27.93 17.70 3.90
C LYS A 206 -28.39 18.99 4.57
N ALA A 207 -28.14 19.14 5.87
CA ALA A 207 -28.39 20.38 6.61
C ALA A 207 -27.33 21.47 6.33
N GLY A 208 -26.25 21.13 5.62
CA GLY A 208 -25.14 22.04 5.33
C GLY A 208 -24.13 22.17 6.46
N GLU A 209 -24.20 21.29 7.47
CA GLU A 209 -23.22 21.24 8.57
C GLU A 209 -21.94 20.54 8.13
N ASP A 210 -20.80 20.90 8.73
CA ASP A 210 -19.49 20.34 8.38
C ASP A 210 -19.40 18.84 8.70
N VAL A 211 -19.02 18.04 7.71
CA VAL A 211 -18.89 16.58 7.77
C VAL A 211 -17.48 16.17 7.39
N ASN A 212 -16.76 15.49 8.27
CA ASN A 212 -15.42 14.97 8.00
C ASN A 212 -15.47 13.47 7.66
N ILE A 213 -15.01 13.09 6.47
CA ILE A 213 -14.88 11.68 6.06
C ILE A 213 -13.41 11.31 6.05
N CYS A 214 -13.04 10.41 6.95
CA CYS A 214 -11.67 10.01 7.20
C CYS A 214 -11.41 8.57 6.74
N TYR A 215 -10.22 8.34 6.20
CA TYR A 215 -9.77 7.03 5.72
C TYR A 215 -8.44 6.68 6.39
N ILE A 216 -8.35 5.48 6.96
CA ILE A 216 -7.10 4.96 7.53
C ILE A 216 -6.83 3.54 7.02
N GLY A 217 -5.59 3.28 6.62
CA GLY A 217 -5.19 1.97 6.10
C GLY A 217 -3.75 1.92 5.58
N GLY A 218 -3.49 0.89 4.78
CA GLY A 218 -2.19 0.62 4.15
C GLY A 218 -1.94 1.40 2.85
N SER A 219 -1.16 0.80 1.95
CA SER A 219 -0.76 1.41 0.66
C SER A 219 -1.95 1.65 -0.28
N ILE A 220 -2.97 0.79 -0.25
CA ILE A 220 -4.16 0.97 -1.07
C ILE A 220 -4.93 2.22 -0.62
N THR A 221 -5.02 2.48 0.69
CA THR A 221 -5.58 3.73 1.25
C THR A 221 -4.71 4.93 0.93
N GLN A 222 -3.38 4.80 0.92
CA GLN A 222 -2.47 5.87 0.47
C GLN A 222 -2.78 6.26 -0.99
N GLY A 223 -3.16 5.27 -1.80
CA GLY A 223 -3.56 5.41 -3.19
C GLY A 223 -2.68 4.64 -4.18
N ALA A 224 -1.82 3.74 -3.70
CA ALA A 224 -0.93 2.96 -4.58
C ALA A 224 -1.70 2.32 -5.74
N GLY A 225 -1.15 2.42 -6.95
CA GLY A 225 -1.77 1.98 -8.20
C GLY A 225 -2.80 2.93 -8.80
N ALA A 226 -3.22 3.98 -8.08
CA ALA A 226 -3.98 5.09 -8.66
C ALA A 226 -3.06 6.09 -9.36
N THR A 227 -3.48 6.59 -10.51
CA THR A 227 -2.71 7.51 -11.36
C THR A 227 -3.60 8.67 -11.82
N PRO A 228 -3.53 9.86 -11.20
CA PRO A 228 -2.69 10.24 -10.04
C PRO A 228 -3.13 9.62 -8.69
N ILE A 229 -2.15 9.44 -7.79
CA ILE A 229 -2.32 8.77 -6.48
C ILE A 229 -3.34 9.46 -5.56
N ASN A 230 -3.38 10.79 -5.59
CA ASN A 230 -4.23 11.61 -4.72
C ASN A 230 -5.69 11.71 -5.22
N SER A 231 -5.92 11.70 -6.54
CA SER A 231 -7.23 11.96 -7.12
C SER A 231 -7.98 10.72 -7.61
N GLU A 232 -7.26 9.67 -8.03
CA GLU A 232 -7.86 8.46 -8.59
C GLU A 232 -7.96 7.30 -7.59
N CYS A 233 -7.52 7.50 -6.33
CA CYS A 233 -7.64 6.49 -5.28
C CYS A 233 -9.10 6.28 -4.83
N TYR A 234 -9.40 5.11 -4.28
CA TYR A 234 -10.75 4.76 -3.84
C TYR A 234 -11.25 5.73 -2.77
N ALA A 235 -10.37 6.19 -1.87
CA ALA A 235 -10.73 7.09 -0.78
C ALA A 235 -11.29 8.41 -1.32
N ARG A 236 -10.64 8.96 -2.35
CA ARG A 236 -11.11 10.15 -3.06
C ARG A 236 -12.42 9.89 -3.80
N LYS A 237 -12.49 8.79 -4.56
CA LYS A 237 -13.67 8.44 -5.37
C LYS A 237 -14.90 8.16 -4.51
N SER A 238 -14.77 7.47 -3.37
CA SER A 238 -15.87 7.22 -2.44
C SER A 238 -16.30 8.49 -1.73
N PHE A 239 -15.36 9.38 -1.38
CA PHE A 239 -15.67 10.69 -0.84
C PHE A 239 -16.51 11.52 -1.84
N GLU A 240 -16.10 11.60 -3.11
CA GLU A 240 -16.87 12.30 -4.14
C GLU A 240 -18.22 11.63 -4.40
N GLY A 241 -18.27 10.29 -4.35
CA GLY A 241 -19.52 9.54 -4.40
C GLY A 241 -20.50 9.92 -3.29
N PHE A 242 -20.02 10.01 -2.05
CA PHE A 242 -20.84 10.48 -0.92
C PHE A 242 -21.29 11.93 -1.12
N LYS A 243 -20.36 12.82 -1.49
CA LYS A 243 -20.65 14.24 -1.75
C LYS A 243 -21.74 14.42 -2.82
N LYS A 244 -21.67 13.65 -3.90
CA LYS A 244 -22.69 13.61 -4.95
C LYS A 244 -24.05 13.11 -4.45
N LEU A 245 -24.07 12.09 -3.59
CA LEU A 245 -25.32 11.62 -2.96
C LEU A 245 -25.98 12.71 -2.09
N MET A 246 -25.18 13.62 -1.51
CA MET A 246 -25.67 14.70 -0.65
C MET A 246 -26.04 15.99 -1.41
N GLY A 247 -25.64 16.12 -2.68
CA GLY A 247 -25.93 17.29 -3.51
C GLY A 247 -24.77 18.28 -3.73
N ASP A 248 -23.52 17.81 -3.58
CA ASP A 248 -22.29 18.54 -3.92
C ASP A 248 -21.98 19.81 -3.10
N GLY A 249 -22.38 19.83 -1.83
CA GLY A 249 -22.05 20.91 -0.89
C GLY A 249 -20.54 21.00 -0.54
N ASN A 250 -20.10 22.20 -0.13
CA ASN A 250 -18.70 22.46 0.30
C ASN A 250 -18.45 22.17 1.79
N ASN A 251 -19.46 21.66 2.50
CA ASN A 251 -19.43 21.32 3.92
C ASN A 251 -18.94 19.89 4.18
N ILE A 252 -18.43 19.18 3.16
CA ILE A 252 -17.96 17.80 3.30
C ILE A 252 -16.45 17.80 3.05
N HIS A 253 -15.69 17.34 4.03
CA HIS A 253 -14.24 17.45 4.11
C HIS A 253 -13.59 16.07 4.06
N TYR A 254 -12.41 16.01 3.46
CA TYR A 254 -11.71 14.77 3.13
C TYR A 254 -10.42 14.65 3.95
N VAL A 255 -10.22 13.50 4.59
CA VAL A 255 -8.97 13.15 5.27
C VAL A 255 -8.50 11.77 4.84
N LYS A 256 -7.33 11.67 4.22
CA LYS A 256 -6.69 10.42 3.80
C LYS A 256 -5.40 10.21 4.61
N ALA A 257 -5.42 9.16 5.42
CA ALA A 257 -4.33 8.75 6.30
C ALA A 257 -3.88 7.30 5.98
N GLY A 258 -3.42 7.07 4.75
CA GLY A 258 -2.89 5.78 4.31
C GLY A 258 -1.37 5.75 4.39
N VAL A 259 -0.79 4.68 4.95
CA VAL A 259 0.68 4.50 5.05
C VAL A 259 1.08 3.13 4.52
N GLY A 260 1.83 3.11 3.41
CA GLY A 260 2.17 1.89 2.68
C GLY A 260 2.91 0.82 3.50
N GLY A 261 2.54 -0.45 3.32
CA GLY A 261 3.20 -1.58 3.98
C GLY A 261 2.89 -1.76 5.47
N THR A 262 2.05 -0.90 6.08
CA THR A 262 1.85 -0.88 7.53
C THR A 262 0.59 -1.63 8.00
N PRO A 263 0.66 -2.39 9.10
CA PRO A 263 -0.51 -3.04 9.71
C PRO A 263 -1.30 -2.08 10.61
N SER A 264 -2.47 -2.53 11.07
CA SER A 264 -3.30 -1.83 12.05
C SER A 264 -2.59 -1.58 13.39
N GLU A 265 -1.57 -2.37 13.71
CA GLU A 265 -0.67 -2.16 14.85
C GLU A 265 0.03 -0.79 14.81
N LEU A 266 0.48 -0.34 13.63
CA LEU A 266 0.95 1.05 13.47
C LEU A 266 -0.23 2.02 13.37
N GLY A 267 -1.29 1.61 12.67
CA GLY A 267 -2.51 2.40 12.45
C GLY A 267 -3.12 2.97 13.73
N MET A 268 -3.21 2.16 14.79
CA MET A 268 -3.73 2.59 16.10
C MET A 268 -2.84 3.62 16.78
N ILE A 269 -1.51 3.53 16.62
CA ILE A 269 -0.54 4.45 17.23
C ILE A 269 -0.62 5.83 16.55
N ARG A 270 -0.79 5.86 15.23
CA ARG A 270 -0.82 7.11 14.45
C ARG A 270 -2.23 7.69 14.25
N PHE A 271 -3.27 7.07 14.81
CA PHE A 271 -4.67 7.47 14.58
C PHE A 271 -4.94 8.92 14.97
N ASP A 272 -4.55 9.33 16.18
CA ASP A 272 -4.78 10.70 16.65
C ASP A 272 -4.01 11.74 15.80
N ARG A 273 -2.77 11.43 15.40
CA ARG A 273 -1.92 12.30 14.57
C ARG A 273 -2.46 12.44 13.14
N ASP A 274 -2.80 11.33 12.50
CA ASP A 274 -3.07 11.32 11.05
C ASP A 274 -4.54 11.48 10.71
N VAL A 275 -5.44 10.97 11.56
CA VAL A 275 -6.89 11.05 11.34
C VAL A 275 -7.48 12.24 12.08
N LEU A 276 -7.18 12.37 13.38
CA LEU A 276 -7.72 13.48 14.19
C LEU A 276 -6.90 14.76 14.03
N ARG A 277 -5.74 14.71 13.35
CA ARG A 277 -4.84 15.84 13.14
C ARG A 277 -4.54 16.55 14.47
N ASP A 278 -4.12 15.76 15.47
CA ASP A 278 -3.87 16.19 16.84
C ASP A 278 -5.08 16.92 17.48
N GLY A 279 -6.29 16.47 17.16
CA GLY A 279 -7.56 16.98 17.69
C GLY A 279 -8.15 18.17 16.91
N THR A 280 -7.61 18.52 15.75
CA THR A 280 -8.18 19.57 14.88
C THR A 280 -9.25 19.05 13.92
N VAL A 281 -9.36 17.72 13.76
CA VAL A 281 -10.39 17.04 12.97
C VAL A 281 -11.25 16.16 13.87
N GLU A 282 -12.57 16.33 13.77
CA GLU A 282 -13.56 15.46 14.40
C GLU A 282 -14.25 14.62 13.30
N PRO A 283 -13.95 13.32 13.16
CA PRO A 283 -14.53 12.47 12.13
C PRO A 283 -16.04 12.28 12.31
N ASP A 284 -16.78 12.28 11.20
CA ASP A 284 -18.18 11.86 11.12
C ASP A 284 -18.29 10.46 10.49
N ILE A 285 -17.41 10.15 9.55
CA ILE A 285 -17.24 8.80 8.98
C ILE A 285 -15.77 8.42 9.07
N VAL A 286 -15.48 7.19 9.51
CA VAL A 286 -14.15 6.58 9.45
C VAL A 286 -14.21 5.28 8.65
N VAL A 287 -13.42 5.20 7.58
CA VAL A 287 -13.23 3.97 6.80
C VAL A 287 -11.90 3.34 7.20
N ILE A 288 -11.94 2.07 7.60
CA ILE A 288 -10.78 1.30 8.09
C ILE A 288 -10.50 0.15 7.11
N GLU A 289 -9.28 0.11 6.57
CA GLU A 289 -8.85 -0.87 5.55
C GLU A 289 -7.44 -1.40 5.86
N PHE A 290 -7.36 -2.64 6.38
CA PHE A 290 -6.08 -3.30 6.70
C PHE A 290 -6.08 -4.79 6.33
N ALA A 291 -7.05 -5.25 5.53
CA ALA A 291 -7.31 -6.68 5.34
C ALA A 291 -6.19 -7.41 4.62
N VAL A 292 -5.33 -6.70 3.92
CA VAL A 292 -4.18 -7.26 3.21
C VAL A 292 -2.84 -6.92 3.88
N ASN A 293 -2.86 -6.12 4.96
CA ASN A 293 -1.66 -5.68 5.68
C ASN A 293 -1.50 -6.34 7.05
N ASP A 294 -2.61 -6.70 7.72
CA ASP A 294 -2.63 -7.21 9.10
C ASP A 294 -2.03 -8.61 9.30
N GLU A 295 -1.35 -9.15 8.29
CA GLU A 295 -0.47 -10.29 8.54
C GLU A 295 0.74 -9.86 9.38
N GLY A 296 1.15 -8.59 9.24
CA GLY A 296 2.18 -7.95 10.05
C GLY A 296 1.76 -7.51 11.45
N ASP A 297 0.47 -7.59 11.81
CA ASP A 297 0.03 -7.35 13.20
C ASP A 297 0.40 -8.56 14.08
N GLU A 298 1.29 -8.34 15.06
CA GLU A 298 1.77 -9.40 15.97
C GLU A 298 0.63 -9.99 16.82
N THR A 299 -0.42 -9.21 17.04
CA THR A 299 -1.57 -9.59 17.88
C THR A 299 -2.68 -10.32 17.14
N LYS A 300 -2.56 -10.44 15.81
CA LYS A 300 -3.54 -11.11 14.93
C LYS A 300 -4.97 -10.57 15.10
N GLY A 301 -5.13 -9.25 15.23
CA GLY A 301 -6.39 -8.52 15.18
C GLY A 301 -6.80 -7.81 16.47
N ASN A 302 -6.05 -7.94 17.57
CA ASN A 302 -6.30 -7.14 18.79
C ASN A 302 -6.07 -5.65 18.51
N CYS A 303 -4.97 -5.31 17.83
CA CYS A 303 -4.69 -3.94 17.37
C CYS A 303 -5.80 -3.39 16.47
N TYR A 304 -6.24 -4.19 15.50
CA TYR A 304 -7.33 -3.84 14.59
C TYR A 304 -8.64 -3.53 15.34
N GLU A 305 -9.05 -4.41 16.25
CA GLU A 305 -10.25 -4.20 17.04
C GLU A 305 -10.12 -2.99 17.97
N SER A 306 -8.96 -2.79 18.60
CA SER A 306 -8.69 -1.59 19.40
C SER A 306 -8.78 -0.31 18.59
N LEU A 307 -8.29 -0.28 17.34
CA LEU A 307 -8.47 0.85 16.43
C LEU A 307 -9.96 1.11 16.11
N VAL A 308 -10.72 0.06 15.81
CA VAL A 308 -12.18 0.17 15.55
C VAL A 308 -12.90 0.73 16.78
N ARG A 309 -12.60 0.20 17.96
CA ARG A 309 -13.20 0.64 19.23
C ARG A 309 -12.82 2.08 19.56
N ARG A 310 -11.56 2.47 19.33
CA ARG A 310 -11.08 3.85 19.48
C ARG A 310 -11.89 4.81 18.61
N ALA A 311 -12.06 4.49 17.32
CA ALA A 311 -12.88 5.30 16.41
C ALA A 311 -14.35 5.39 16.87
N LEU A 312 -14.96 4.28 17.28
CA LEU A 312 -16.36 4.25 17.74
C LEU A 312 -16.60 5.07 19.02
N LYS A 313 -15.60 5.15 19.90
CA LYS A 313 -15.61 5.86 21.19
C LYS A 313 -15.33 7.36 21.08
N LEU A 314 -14.97 7.88 19.89
CA LEU A 314 -14.75 9.31 19.71
C LEU A 314 -15.97 10.14 20.14
N PRO A 315 -15.78 11.34 20.70
CA PRO A 315 -16.88 12.22 21.11
C PRO A 315 -17.88 12.55 19.98
N SER A 316 -17.40 12.65 18.74
CA SER A 316 -18.21 12.89 17.55
C SER A 316 -19.10 11.71 17.16
N GLN A 317 -18.90 10.53 17.77
CA GLN A 317 -19.65 9.30 17.51
C GLN A 317 -19.73 8.95 16.00
N PRO A 318 -18.59 8.83 15.30
CA PRO A 318 -18.59 8.62 13.86
C PRO A 318 -19.26 7.30 13.46
N ALA A 319 -19.80 7.26 12.26
CA ALA A 319 -20.07 6.02 11.56
C ALA A 319 -18.73 5.36 11.18
N VAL A 320 -18.55 4.08 11.50
CA VAL A 320 -17.34 3.33 11.15
C VAL A 320 -17.70 2.30 10.11
N MET A 321 -16.98 2.28 8.99
CA MET A 321 -17.15 1.29 7.92
C MET A 321 -15.85 0.51 7.74
N LEU A 322 -15.96 -0.81 7.59
CA LEU A 322 -14.81 -1.67 7.35
C LEU A 322 -14.75 -2.09 5.88
N MET A 323 -13.56 -2.08 5.31
CA MET A 323 -13.34 -2.55 3.94
C MET A 323 -12.28 -3.64 3.90
N PHE A 324 -12.57 -4.70 3.14
CA PHE A 324 -11.67 -5.83 2.94
C PHE A 324 -11.16 -5.85 1.49
N SER A 325 -9.97 -5.28 1.28
CA SER A 325 -9.22 -5.35 0.03
C SER A 325 -8.80 -6.80 -0.31
N VAL A 326 -8.22 -6.99 -1.50
CA VAL A 326 -7.77 -8.31 -2.00
C VAL A 326 -6.53 -8.17 -2.89
N PHE A 327 -5.58 -9.09 -2.76
CA PHE A 327 -4.41 -9.21 -3.63
C PHE A 327 -4.66 -10.10 -4.85
N ALA A 328 -3.73 -10.07 -5.82
CA ALA A 328 -3.88 -10.77 -7.09
C ALA A 328 -3.89 -12.31 -6.96
N ASP A 329 -3.45 -12.85 -5.83
CA ASP A 329 -3.54 -14.27 -5.45
C ASP A 329 -4.80 -14.60 -4.64
N ASP A 330 -5.77 -13.67 -4.61
CA ASP A 330 -7.02 -13.74 -3.85
C ASP A 330 -6.86 -13.70 -2.31
N TYR A 331 -5.66 -13.34 -1.84
CA TYR A 331 -5.37 -13.21 -0.42
C TYR A 331 -6.04 -11.99 0.21
N ASN A 332 -6.63 -12.21 1.39
CA ASN A 332 -6.95 -11.20 2.39
C ASN A 332 -7.24 -11.85 3.76
N LEU A 333 -7.41 -11.04 4.78
CA LEU A 333 -7.68 -11.42 6.17
C LEU A 333 -9.14 -11.16 6.60
N GLN A 334 -10.08 -11.15 5.66
CA GLN A 334 -11.50 -10.93 5.96
C GLN A 334 -12.02 -11.89 7.03
N ASP A 335 -11.71 -13.18 6.94
CA ASP A 335 -12.17 -14.17 7.93
C ASP A 335 -11.65 -13.89 9.34
N ARG A 336 -10.45 -13.29 9.46
CA ARG A 336 -9.87 -12.87 10.74
C ARG A 336 -10.53 -11.60 11.27
N LEU A 337 -10.78 -10.61 10.41
CA LEU A 337 -11.14 -9.25 10.83
C LEU A 337 -12.66 -8.96 10.82
N ALA A 338 -13.45 -9.62 9.97
CA ALA A 338 -14.90 -9.45 9.90
C ALA A 338 -15.66 -9.74 11.22
N PRO A 339 -15.22 -10.67 12.10
CA PRO A 339 -15.80 -10.83 13.44
C PRO A 339 -15.91 -9.52 14.24
N VAL A 340 -14.98 -8.59 14.06
CA VAL A 340 -15.02 -7.26 14.69
C VAL A 340 -16.23 -6.46 14.21
N GLY A 341 -16.46 -6.42 12.90
CA GLY A 341 -17.62 -5.71 12.33
C GLY A 341 -18.95 -6.34 12.76
N PHE A 342 -19.05 -7.66 12.85
CA PHE A 342 -20.24 -8.32 13.39
C PHE A 342 -20.46 -8.00 14.88
N ARG A 343 -19.39 -7.95 15.68
CA ARG A 343 -19.46 -7.67 17.13
C ARG A 343 -20.00 -6.27 17.44
N TYR A 344 -19.67 -5.29 16.63
CA TYR A 344 -20.13 -3.90 16.80
C TYR A 344 -21.24 -3.51 15.82
N ASP A 345 -21.82 -4.48 15.09
CA ASP A 345 -22.89 -4.26 14.11
C ASP A 345 -22.54 -3.19 13.05
N LEU A 346 -21.36 -3.29 12.46
CA LEU A 346 -20.81 -2.30 11.53
C LEU A 346 -21.11 -2.64 10.06
N PRO A 347 -21.26 -1.61 9.20
CA PRO A 347 -21.21 -1.79 7.75
C PRO A 347 -19.85 -2.33 7.29
N MET A 348 -19.88 -3.34 6.43
CA MET A 348 -18.69 -4.04 5.92
C MET A 348 -18.78 -4.30 4.42
N ALA A 349 -17.75 -3.85 3.69
CA ALA A 349 -17.57 -4.12 2.27
C ALA A 349 -16.42 -5.11 2.04
N SER A 350 -16.67 -6.18 1.28
CA SER A 350 -15.64 -7.07 0.76
C SER A 350 -15.43 -6.84 -0.72
N VAL A 351 -14.24 -6.32 -1.07
CA VAL A 351 -13.86 -6.21 -2.47
C VAL A 351 -13.57 -7.59 -3.04
N LYS A 352 -13.01 -8.50 -2.22
CA LYS A 352 -12.79 -9.91 -2.57
C LYS A 352 -14.07 -10.59 -3.06
N ASP A 353 -15.16 -10.48 -2.31
CA ASP A 353 -16.44 -11.14 -2.63
C ASP A 353 -17.05 -10.57 -3.93
N ALA A 354 -16.77 -9.28 -4.22
CA ALA A 354 -17.17 -8.65 -5.47
C ALA A 354 -16.37 -9.17 -6.68
N VAL A 355 -15.04 -9.10 -6.62
CA VAL A 355 -14.18 -9.23 -7.82
C VAL A 355 -13.64 -10.63 -8.05
N THR A 356 -13.34 -11.41 -7.01
CA THR A 356 -12.69 -12.72 -7.17
C THR A 356 -13.47 -13.69 -8.07
N PRO A 357 -14.81 -13.79 -7.98
CA PRO A 357 -15.58 -14.62 -8.91
C PRO A 357 -15.37 -14.27 -10.40
N GLN A 358 -15.14 -12.98 -10.71
CA GLN A 358 -14.93 -12.50 -12.09
C GLN A 358 -13.61 -13.02 -12.68
N PHE A 359 -12.62 -13.31 -11.85
CA PHE A 359 -11.33 -13.76 -12.35
C PHE A 359 -11.34 -15.20 -12.88
N TYR A 360 -12.33 -15.99 -12.47
CA TYR A 360 -12.42 -17.41 -12.79
C TYR A 360 -13.62 -17.80 -13.67
N ASP A 361 -14.72 -17.03 -13.64
CA ASP A 361 -15.89 -17.28 -14.49
C ASP A 361 -15.67 -16.76 -15.92
N ARG A 362 -15.02 -17.56 -16.78
CA ARG A 362 -14.70 -17.15 -18.16
C ARG A 362 -15.93 -16.86 -19.04
N ASP A 363 -17.09 -17.42 -18.70
CA ASP A 363 -18.31 -17.28 -19.49
C ASP A 363 -19.08 -16.00 -19.15
N LYS A 364 -19.03 -15.57 -17.88
CA LYS A 364 -19.82 -14.42 -17.40
C LYS A 364 -18.98 -13.24 -16.89
N ARG A 365 -17.65 -13.35 -16.86
CA ARG A 365 -16.80 -12.27 -16.36
C ARG A 365 -17.00 -10.99 -17.17
N ILE A 366 -17.06 -9.89 -16.43
CA ILE A 366 -17.02 -8.53 -16.98
C ILE A 366 -15.71 -7.80 -16.64
N LEU A 367 -14.86 -8.41 -15.82
CA LEU A 367 -13.63 -7.83 -15.29
C LEU A 367 -12.52 -8.90 -15.28
N THR A 368 -11.32 -8.54 -15.70
CA THR A 368 -10.13 -9.40 -15.59
C THR A 368 -9.21 -8.97 -14.46
N LYS A 369 -8.27 -9.85 -14.05
CA LYS A 369 -7.20 -9.46 -13.10
C LYS A 369 -6.37 -8.30 -13.66
N HIS A 370 -6.04 -8.30 -14.95
CA HIS A 370 -5.30 -7.20 -15.59
C HIS A 370 -6.04 -5.86 -15.50
N GLN A 371 -7.36 -5.85 -15.69
CA GLN A 371 -8.15 -4.62 -15.57
C GLN A 371 -8.27 -4.11 -14.13
N TYR A 372 -8.28 -5.00 -13.14
CA TYR A 372 -8.40 -4.63 -11.72
C TYR A 372 -7.05 -4.29 -11.06
N PHE A 373 -6.00 -5.07 -11.32
CA PHE A 373 -4.71 -5.00 -10.64
C PHE A 373 -3.67 -4.21 -11.42
N TYR A 374 -3.11 -3.18 -10.77
CA TYR A 374 -1.95 -2.42 -11.26
C TYR A 374 -0.66 -3.23 -11.11
N ASP A 375 -0.47 -3.86 -9.96
CA ASP A 375 0.55 -4.88 -9.72
C ASP A 375 -0.08 -6.01 -8.89
N MET A 376 0.72 -6.96 -8.39
CA MET A 376 0.15 -8.09 -7.62
C MET A 376 -0.56 -7.69 -6.32
N PHE A 377 -0.39 -6.47 -5.84
CA PHE A 377 -0.93 -5.95 -4.59
C PHE A 377 -2.00 -4.87 -4.79
N HIS A 378 -1.76 -3.97 -5.74
CA HIS A 378 -2.46 -2.69 -5.82
C HIS A 378 -3.46 -2.65 -6.98
N PRO A 379 -4.62 -1.99 -6.81
CA PRO A 379 -5.60 -1.84 -7.86
C PRO A 379 -5.22 -0.72 -8.86
N THR A 380 -5.73 -0.82 -10.09
CA THR A 380 -5.70 0.26 -11.10
C THR A 380 -6.70 1.37 -10.76
N ASN A 381 -6.75 2.45 -11.56
CA ASN A 381 -7.83 3.44 -11.50
C ASN A 381 -9.24 2.83 -11.57
N LEU A 382 -9.42 1.77 -12.38
CA LEU A 382 -10.68 1.03 -12.44
C LEU A 382 -10.89 0.21 -11.16
N GLY A 383 -9.86 -0.46 -10.66
CA GLY A 383 -9.95 -1.18 -9.38
C GLY A 383 -10.32 -0.24 -8.21
N HIS A 384 -9.70 0.94 -8.12
CA HIS A 384 -10.06 1.98 -7.15
C HIS A 384 -11.48 2.49 -7.33
N THR A 385 -12.00 2.56 -8.56
CA THR A 385 -13.41 2.87 -8.83
C THR A 385 -14.34 1.78 -8.30
N ILE A 386 -14.02 0.51 -8.52
CA ILE A 386 -14.78 -0.64 -8.01
C ILE A 386 -14.80 -0.63 -6.48
N MET A 387 -13.66 -0.37 -5.84
CA MET A 387 -13.55 -0.26 -4.38
C MET A 387 -14.43 0.88 -3.84
N ALA A 388 -14.40 2.04 -4.49
CA ALA A 388 -15.25 3.17 -4.11
C ALA A 388 -16.74 2.84 -4.27
N ASP A 389 -17.12 2.17 -5.36
CA ASP A 389 -18.50 1.76 -5.62
C ASP A 389 -19.03 0.78 -4.57
N CYS A 390 -18.18 -0.11 -4.04
CA CYS A 390 -18.54 -1.00 -2.91
C CYS A 390 -18.96 -0.19 -1.67
N LEU A 391 -18.20 0.86 -1.31
CA LEU A 391 -18.52 1.74 -0.18
C LEU A 391 -19.77 2.58 -0.47
N ILE A 392 -19.88 3.14 -1.67
CA ILE A 392 -21.05 3.91 -2.11
C ILE A 392 -22.31 3.04 -2.08
N ASN A 393 -22.22 1.75 -2.40
CA ASN A 393 -23.35 0.83 -2.33
C ASN A 393 -23.87 0.70 -0.90
N ILE A 394 -22.99 0.49 0.08
CA ILE A 394 -23.35 0.47 1.51
C ILE A 394 -24.05 1.77 1.92
N MET A 395 -23.50 2.93 1.53
CA MET A 395 -24.10 4.23 1.85
C MET A 395 -25.51 4.37 1.26
N LYS A 396 -25.72 3.96 0.00
CA LYS A 396 -27.05 3.96 -0.64
C LYS A 396 -28.03 3.06 0.10
N LEU A 397 -27.63 1.82 0.40
CA LEU A 397 -28.47 0.86 1.12
C LEU A 397 -28.84 1.36 2.52
N ALA A 398 -27.92 2.02 3.22
CA ALA A 398 -28.20 2.62 4.52
C ALA A 398 -29.20 3.79 4.42
N ILE A 399 -29.06 4.64 3.40
CA ILE A 399 -30.00 5.73 3.12
C ILE A 399 -31.39 5.18 2.79
N GLU A 400 -31.48 4.13 1.97
CA GLU A 400 -32.72 3.47 1.58
C GLU A 400 -33.42 2.80 2.78
N LYS A 401 -32.65 2.15 3.66
CA LYS A 401 -33.16 1.55 4.90
C LYS A 401 -33.66 2.60 5.89
N GLY A 402 -32.96 3.73 5.98
CA GLY A 402 -33.18 4.76 7.00
C GLY A 402 -32.43 4.45 8.30
N ALA A 403 -32.55 5.35 9.28
CA ALA A 403 -31.86 5.22 10.57
C ALA A 403 -32.54 4.17 11.45
N ASP A 404 -31.75 3.26 12.02
CA ASP A 404 -32.21 2.45 13.14
C ASP A 404 -32.52 3.34 14.35
N GLU A 405 -33.46 2.91 15.19
CA GLU A 405 -33.94 3.69 16.34
C GLU A 405 -32.80 4.02 17.32
N SER A 406 -31.95 3.04 17.60
CA SER A 406 -30.84 3.13 18.54
C SER A 406 -29.59 2.41 18.00
N TYR A 407 -28.44 2.80 18.54
CA TYR A 407 -27.18 2.11 18.34
C TYR A 407 -26.50 1.96 19.70
N ASP A 408 -26.23 0.73 20.09
CA ASP A 408 -25.48 0.40 21.29
C ASP A 408 -24.36 -0.60 20.92
N PRO A 409 -23.10 -0.14 20.85
CA PRO A 409 -21.95 -1.01 20.54
C PRO A 409 -21.60 -1.97 21.69
N ARG A 410 -22.22 -1.82 22.87
CA ARG A 410 -22.07 -2.71 24.04
C ARG A 410 -20.60 -2.92 24.42
N TYR A 411 -19.87 -1.82 24.67
CA TYR A 411 -18.42 -1.86 24.89
C TYR A 411 -17.96 -2.72 26.08
N GLU A 412 -18.84 -2.97 27.04
CA GLU A 412 -18.62 -3.79 28.24
C GLU A 412 -18.69 -5.30 27.97
N GLU A 413 -19.31 -5.72 26.86
CA GLU A 413 -19.27 -7.12 26.42
C GLU A 413 -17.88 -7.45 25.85
N ALA A 414 -17.49 -8.73 25.91
CA ALA A 414 -16.18 -9.18 25.44
C ALA A 414 -15.90 -8.73 23.99
N PRO A 415 -14.65 -8.32 23.67
CA PRO A 415 -14.25 -8.04 22.30
C PRO A 415 -14.31 -9.32 21.43
N ALA A 416 -14.33 -9.15 20.11
CA ALA A 416 -14.31 -10.28 19.17
C ALA A 416 -12.96 -11.01 19.15
N ILE A 417 -11.88 -10.24 19.27
CA ILE A 417 -10.47 -10.64 19.23
C ILE A 417 -9.75 -10.09 20.46
N GLY A 418 -9.76 -8.76 20.65
CA GLY A 418 -9.05 -8.11 21.75
C GLY A 418 -9.31 -6.60 21.86
N ASN A 419 -8.95 -6.03 23.01
CA ASN A 419 -9.11 -4.61 23.28
C ASN A 419 -7.94 -4.03 24.12
N THR A 420 -6.76 -4.63 24.03
CA THR A 420 -5.60 -4.24 24.85
C THR A 420 -5.19 -2.78 24.61
N PHE A 421 -5.35 -2.31 23.38
CA PHE A 421 -4.81 -1.03 22.89
C PHE A 421 -5.88 0.05 22.65
N ASP A 422 -7.08 -0.09 23.24
CA ASP A 422 -8.21 0.86 23.07
C ASP A 422 -7.81 2.32 23.32
N ASP A 423 -6.89 2.53 24.27
CA ASP A 423 -6.45 3.83 24.77
C ASP A 423 -4.95 4.04 24.53
N VAL A 424 -4.39 3.45 23.45
CA VAL A 424 -2.99 3.64 23.08
C VAL A 424 -2.67 5.10 22.79
N ILE A 425 -1.49 5.55 23.24
CA ILE A 425 -1.00 6.92 23.09
C ILE A 425 0.35 6.88 22.37
N LEU A 426 0.52 7.71 21.33
CA LEU A 426 1.83 7.94 20.73
C LEU A 426 2.74 8.70 21.71
N VAL A 427 3.91 8.15 21.96
CA VAL A 427 5.01 8.78 22.70
C VAL A 427 6.20 8.96 21.77
N ASP A 428 6.61 10.20 21.54
CA ASP A 428 7.75 10.57 20.71
C ASP A 428 8.53 11.75 21.33
N LYS A 429 9.53 12.34 20.64
CA LYS A 429 10.29 13.47 21.20
C LYS A 429 9.43 14.71 21.49
N LYS A 430 8.33 14.91 20.77
CA LYS A 430 7.43 16.06 20.95
C LYS A 430 6.47 15.80 22.12
N ASP A 431 5.86 14.63 22.15
CA ASP A 431 4.71 14.31 23.00
C ASP A 431 5.04 13.19 24.00
N ASN A 432 6.07 13.38 24.84
CA ASN A 432 6.44 12.45 25.92
C ASN A 432 6.23 13.00 27.35
N ALA A 433 6.06 14.30 27.49
CA ALA A 433 6.08 14.96 28.80
C ALA A 433 4.94 14.45 29.69
N ASN A 434 5.28 14.01 30.91
CA ASN A 434 4.37 13.40 31.90
C ASN A 434 3.85 11.99 31.54
N LEU A 435 4.32 11.40 30.44
CA LEU A 435 4.01 10.01 30.08
C LEU A 435 5.15 9.07 30.48
N VAL A 436 6.39 9.49 30.23
CA VAL A 436 7.61 8.69 30.43
C VAL A 436 8.76 9.55 30.95
N SER A 437 9.79 8.92 31.52
CA SER A 437 11.08 9.56 31.81
C SER A 437 12.15 8.95 30.92
N VAL A 438 12.66 9.74 29.97
CA VAL A 438 13.64 9.29 28.97
C VAL A 438 15.03 9.81 29.30
N ASN A 439 16.01 8.91 29.29
CA ASN A 439 17.43 9.21 29.18
C ASN A 439 17.92 8.73 27.80
N PRO A 440 18.15 9.63 26.83
CA PRO A 440 18.37 9.22 25.45
C PRO A 440 19.74 8.56 25.20
N GLY A 441 20.71 8.69 26.12
CA GLY A 441 22.06 8.18 25.89
C GLY A 441 22.68 8.70 24.59
N GLY A 442 23.02 7.80 23.66
CA GLY A 442 23.51 8.12 22.31
C GLY A 442 22.43 8.55 21.31
N PHE A 443 21.15 8.40 21.63
CA PHE A 443 20.01 8.65 20.74
C PHE A 443 19.56 10.12 20.72
N VAL A 444 20.52 11.02 20.52
CA VAL A 444 20.29 12.47 20.60
C VAL A 444 20.04 13.13 19.26
N TYR A 445 20.21 12.41 18.15
CA TYR A 445 20.01 12.92 16.80
C TYR A 445 18.58 12.70 16.33
N THR A 446 18.23 13.31 15.20
CA THR A 446 16.95 13.12 14.51
C THR A 446 17.24 12.59 13.12
N ASP A 447 16.54 11.54 12.75
CA ASP A 447 16.56 10.95 11.42
C ASP A 447 15.61 11.74 10.51
N GLU A 448 16.11 12.14 9.34
CA GLU A 448 15.34 12.86 8.30
C GLU A 448 15.01 11.95 7.11
N VAL A 449 15.60 10.73 7.05
CA VAL A 449 15.30 9.73 6.02
C VAL A 449 14.19 8.83 6.58
N LEU A 450 12.95 9.27 6.35
CA LEU A 450 11.75 8.66 6.91
C LEU A 450 10.87 8.07 5.80
N GLN A 451 10.10 7.04 6.17
CA GLN A 451 8.98 6.62 5.35
C GLN A 451 8.06 7.83 5.17
N SER A 452 7.77 8.20 3.93
CA SER A 452 7.03 9.42 3.64
C SER A 452 5.91 9.15 2.65
N VAL A 453 4.75 9.79 2.83
CA VAL A 453 3.52 9.46 2.08
C VAL A 453 2.74 10.69 1.64
N GLU A 454 2.02 10.56 0.54
CA GLU A 454 1.03 11.54 0.06
C GLU A 454 -0.22 11.50 0.95
N MET A 455 -0.47 12.58 1.68
CA MET A 455 -1.65 12.75 2.53
C MET A 455 -2.71 13.58 1.83
N ASP A 456 -3.98 13.28 2.05
CA ASP A 456 -5.11 14.05 1.50
C ASP A 456 -5.02 14.23 -0.03
N MET A 457 -4.92 15.48 -0.49
CA MET A 457 -4.73 15.84 -1.90
C MET A 457 -3.29 16.26 -2.23
N ASP A 458 -2.40 16.31 -1.24
CA ASP A 458 -1.02 16.77 -1.41
C ASP A 458 -0.17 15.67 -2.04
N LEU A 459 0.54 16.01 -3.11
CA LEU A 459 1.51 15.14 -3.77
C LEU A 459 2.89 15.23 -3.12
N SER A 460 3.11 16.22 -2.25
CA SER A 460 4.32 16.32 -1.43
C SER A 460 4.30 15.23 -0.36
N LEU A 461 5.43 14.56 -0.19
CA LEU A 461 5.55 13.49 0.78
C LEU A 461 5.64 14.06 2.20
N THR A 462 4.80 13.53 3.09
CA THR A 462 4.84 13.81 4.53
C THR A 462 5.62 12.71 5.24
N GLY A 463 6.70 13.06 5.93
CA GLY A 463 7.51 12.11 6.69
C GLY A 463 6.78 11.60 7.94
N GLU A 464 6.72 10.28 8.07
CA GLU A 464 6.11 9.58 9.19
C GLU A 464 7.06 9.58 10.41
N PHE A 465 6.53 9.94 11.58
CA PHE A 465 7.28 9.99 12.85
C PHE A 465 8.54 10.89 12.82
N PRO A 466 8.38 12.19 12.52
CA PRO A 466 9.52 13.13 12.43
C PRO A 466 10.16 13.44 13.79
N TYR A 467 9.48 13.15 14.90
CA TYR A 467 9.95 13.41 16.25
C TYR A 467 10.64 12.16 16.85
N ASN A 468 11.57 11.58 16.11
CA ASN A 468 12.24 10.33 16.44
C ASN A 468 13.54 10.50 17.24
N TRP A 469 14.02 9.44 17.85
CA TRP A 469 15.33 9.32 18.49
C TRP A 469 16.28 8.50 17.61
N MET A 470 17.29 9.17 17.04
CA MET A 470 18.31 8.53 16.22
C MET A 470 19.63 8.41 16.98
N TYR A 471 20.19 7.21 16.94
CA TYR A 471 21.56 6.89 17.31
C TYR A 471 22.49 7.03 16.09
N ASP A 472 23.63 7.69 16.28
CA ASP A 472 24.72 7.74 15.30
C ASP A 472 26.06 7.54 16.03
N GLY A 473 26.54 6.30 16.01
CA GLY A 473 27.76 5.87 16.71
C GLY A 473 29.04 6.54 16.20
N SER A 474 29.00 7.20 15.04
CA SER A 474 30.13 7.97 14.52
C SER A 474 30.24 9.38 15.10
N LYS A 475 29.16 9.91 15.69
CA LYS A 475 29.07 11.32 16.10
C LYS A 475 29.04 11.54 17.61
N GLY A 476 28.70 10.52 18.40
CA GLY A 476 28.29 10.75 19.78
C GLY A 476 28.54 9.60 20.75
N SER A 477 27.78 9.66 21.84
CA SER A 477 27.82 8.67 22.91
C SER A 477 27.37 7.29 22.41
N THR A 478 27.95 6.24 22.96
CA THR A 478 27.51 4.84 22.73
C THR A 478 26.60 4.31 23.84
N GLU A 479 26.21 5.18 24.77
CA GLU A 479 25.30 4.83 25.86
C GLU A 479 23.90 4.47 25.33
N PRO A 480 23.20 3.52 25.97
CA PRO A 480 21.90 3.04 25.52
C PRO A 480 20.81 4.10 25.69
N PHE A 481 19.70 3.92 24.98
CA PHE A 481 18.45 4.62 25.28
C PHE A 481 17.80 3.96 26.49
N GLU A 482 17.38 4.74 27.47
CA GLU A 482 16.69 4.27 28.67
C GLU A 482 15.39 5.04 28.89
N MET A 483 14.35 4.34 29.34
CA MET A 483 13.05 4.91 29.61
C MET A 483 12.38 4.24 30.81
N ASP A 484 12.01 5.04 31.81
CA ASP A 484 11.11 4.60 32.88
C ASP A 484 9.66 4.93 32.50
N VAL A 485 8.77 3.94 32.59
CA VAL A 485 7.36 4.05 32.18
C VAL A 485 6.46 3.24 33.10
N GLU A 486 5.25 3.74 33.36
CA GLU A 486 4.17 2.98 34.00
C GLU A 486 3.14 2.62 32.95
N CYS A 487 3.04 1.33 32.64
CA CYS A 487 2.19 0.83 31.55
C CYS A 487 1.84 -0.63 31.74
N LYS A 488 0.79 -1.07 31.04
CA LYS A 488 0.48 -2.50 30.84
C LYS A 488 0.89 -2.99 29.46
N ALA A 489 0.96 -2.11 28.46
CA ALA A 489 1.43 -2.47 27.13
C ALA A 489 2.30 -1.36 26.53
N LEU A 490 3.32 -1.78 25.79
CA LEU A 490 4.27 -0.89 25.11
C LEU A 490 4.68 -1.50 23.78
N VAL A 491 4.52 -0.71 22.73
CA VAL A 491 4.96 -1.00 21.36
C VAL A 491 6.10 -0.05 21.03
N ILE A 492 7.25 -0.55 20.57
CA ILE A 492 8.31 0.29 20.00
C ILE A 492 8.07 0.40 18.49
N VAL A 493 8.16 1.61 17.94
CA VAL A 493 8.18 1.81 16.49
C VAL A 493 9.62 2.07 16.09
N MET A 494 10.23 1.15 15.33
CA MET A 494 11.59 1.30 14.81
C MET A 494 11.58 1.56 13.30
N LYS A 495 12.68 2.13 12.81
CA LYS A 495 12.89 2.32 11.36
C LYS A 495 13.55 1.07 10.77
N ASP A 496 12.87 0.40 9.85
CA ASP A 496 13.53 -0.51 8.92
C ASP A 496 14.32 0.30 7.88
N SER A 497 15.45 -0.24 7.40
CA SER A 497 16.29 0.44 6.43
C SER A 497 16.97 -0.55 5.48
N GLY A 498 17.12 -0.11 4.23
CA GLY A 498 18.01 -0.76 3.25
C GLY A 498 19.44 -0.23 3.28
N GLU A 499 19.73 0.80 4.10
CA GLU A 499 21.04 1.45 4.15
C GLU A 499 22.11 0.54 4.75
N VAL A 500 23.33 0.66 4.22
CA VAL A 500 24.47 -0.20 4.61
C VAL A 500 24.97 0.06 6.03
N ASP A 501 24.65 1.22 6.61
CA ASP A 501 25.07 1.67 7.94
C ASP A 501 24.00 1.48 9.03
N ALA A 502 22.85 0.89 8.69
CA ALA A 502 21.82 0.54 9.65
C ALA A 502 22.29 -0.56 10.61
N ALA A 503 22.12 -0.32 11.91
CA ALA A 503 22.58 -1.18 13.00
C ALA A 503 21.43 -1.98 13.59
N THR A 504 21.71 -3.21 14.04
CA THR A 504 20.77 -3.96 14.88
C THR A 504 20.81 -3.43 16.30
N ALA A 505 19.70 -3.54 17.02
CA ALA A 505 19.63 -3.22 18.44
C ALA A 505 18.92 -4.34 19.22
N LYS A 506 19.03 -4.30 20.54
CA LYS A 506 18.34 -5.20 21.46
C LYS A 506 17.53 -4.39 22.46
N VAL A 507 16.32 -4.84 22.74
CA VAL A 507 15.47 -4.23 23.78
C VAL A 507 15.40 -5.12 25.02
N TYR A 508 15.55 -4.48 26.17
CA TYR A 508 15.46 -5.09 27.49
C TYR A 508 14.37 -4.38 28.30
N VAL A 509 13.61 -5.14 29.07
CA VAL A 509 12.62 -4.64 30.03
C VAL A 509 12.96 -5.23 31.39
N ASP A 510 13.13 -4.38 32.40
CA ASP A 510 13.52 -4.76 33.76
C ASP A 510 14.77 -5.67 33.78
N ASP A 511 15.78 -5.24 33.00
CA ASP A 511 17.07 -5.93 32.76
C ASP A 511 16.96 -7.33 32.12
N LYS A 512 15.79 -7.73 31.62
CA LYS A 512 15.60 -8.96 30.87
C LYS A 512 15.53 -8.67 29.38
N PHE A 513 16.25 -9.47 28.59
CA PHE A 513 16.16 -9.42 27.14
C PHE A 513 14.75 -9.77 26.68
N VAL A 514 14.18 -8.94 25.79
CA VAL A 514 12.85 -9.15 25.21
C VAL A 514 12.95 -9.59 23.76
N ARG A 515 13.64 -8.82 22.91
CA ARG A 515 13.83 -9.15 21.48
C ARG A 515 14.96 -8.37 20.83
N ASP A 516 15.38 -8.87 19.67
CA ASP A 516 16.20 -8.14 18.72
C ASP A 516 15.35 -7.18 17.88
N LEU A 517 15.97 -6.08 17.47
CA LEU A 517 15.43 -5.03 16.60
C LEU A 517 16.32 -4.98 15.36
N ASP A 518 15.86 -5.61 14.27
CA ASP A 518 16.62 -5.75 13.03
C ASP A 518 16.04 -4.85 11.94
N PRO A 519 16.73 -3.77 11.52
CA PRO A 519 16.22 -2.86 10.49
C PRO A 519 16.17 -3.51 9.10
N TYR A 520 16.78 -4.68 8.90
CA TYR A 520 16.84 -5.35 7.61
C TYR A 520 15.71 -6.35 7.36
N VAL A 521 14.69 -6.40 8.22
CA VAL A 521 13.52 -7.28 8.02
C VAL A 521 12.80 -6.95 6.71
N ASN A 522 12.48 -5.67 6.49
CA ASN A 522 11.83 -5.21 5.26
C ASN A 522 12.81 -4.72 4.19
N ARG A 523 14.03 -4.28 4.57
CA ARG A 523 15.09 -3.79 3.66
C ARG A 523 14.77 -2.53 2.84
N TRP A 524 13.74 -1.78 3.23
CA TRP A 524 13.46 -0.44 2.73
C TRP A 524 12.98 0.45 3.88
N CYS A 525 12.92 1.77 3.66
CA CYS A 525 12.56 2.73 4.71
C CYS A 525 11.09 2.56 5.14
N HIS A 526 10.87 1.92 6.28
CA HIS A 526 9.54 1.49 6.72
C HIS A 526 9.37 1.62 8.24
N CYS A 527 8.18 2.04 8.68
CA CYS A 527 7.81 2.14 10.09
C CYS A 527 7.36 0.78 10.64
N ASN A 528 8.15 0.19 11.53
CA ASN A 528 7.93 -1.17 12.03
C ASN A 528 7.52 -1.16 13.51
N PRO A 529 6.24 -1.37 13.84
CA PRO A 529 5.81 -1.53 15.22
C PRO A 529 6.15 -2.94 15.73
N LEU A 530 6.67 -3.01 16.97
CA LEU A 530 7.02 -4.25 17.64
C LEU A 530 6.61 -4.20 19.11
N ILE A 531 5.88 -5.19 19.59
CA ILE A 531 5.47 -5.29 20.99
C ILE A 531 6.68 -5.65 21.86
N VAL A 532 6.85 -4.90 22.96
CA VAL A 532 7.90 -5.12 23.96
C VAL A 532 7.37 -5.33 25.37
N ILE A 533 6.15 -4.87 25.67
CA ILE A 533 5.42 -5.14 26.92
C ILE A 533 3.97 -5.45 26.55
N ASP A 534 3.41 -6.54 27.09
CA ASP A 534 2.00 -6.93 26.99
C ASP A 534 1.60 -7.68 28.27
N GLU A 535 1.23 -6.92 29.29
CA GLU A 535 0.84 -7.38 30.62
C GLU A 535 -0.64 -7.11 30.90
N ALA A 536 -1.22 -7.88 31.82
CA ALA A 536 -2.63 -7.75 32.16
C ALA A 536 -2.96 -6.49 32.97
N VAL A 537 -1.98 -5.93 33.69
CA VAL A 537 -2.15 -4.80 34.59
C VAL A 537 -0.98 -3.83 34.47
N SER A 538 -1.23 -2.56 34.77
CA SER A 538 -0.19 -1.54 34.74
C SER A 538 0.88 -1.79 35.80
N ALA A 539 2.14 -1.69 35.40
CA ALA A 539 3.29 -1.73 36.29
C ALA A 539 4.38 -0.74 35.84
N ARG A 540 5.31 -0.45 36.75
CA ARG A 540 6.50 0.35 36.42
C ARG A 540 7.55 -0.56 35.80
N HIS A 541 8.02 -0.16 34.63
CA HIS A 541 9.06 -0.84 33.87
C HIS A 541 10.21 0.09 33.57
N HIS A 542 11.40 -0.49 33.51
CA HIS A 542 12.61 0.15 32.98
C HIS A 542 12.95 -0.47 31.62
N VAL A 543 12.83 0.31 30.56
CA VAL A 543 13.10 -0.10 29.18
C VAL A 543 14.48 0.39 28.76
N LYS A 544 15.27 -0.48 28.15
CA LYS A 544 16.62 -0.17 27.67
C LYS A 544 16.84 -0.69 26.25
N VAL A 545 17.25 0.17 25.33
CA VAL A 545 17.59 -0.19 23.94
C VAL A 545 19.09 -0.02 23.72
N VAL A 546 19.75 -1.11 23.32
CA VAL A 546 21.20 -1.21 23.16
C VAL A 546 21.53 -1.54 21.71
N VAL A 547 22.23 -0.63 21.02
CA VAL A 547 22.70 -0.85 19.65
C VAL A 547 23.90 -1.81 19.66
N ASP A 548 23.92 -2.77 18.74
CA ASP A 548 25.05 -3.67 18.57
C ASP A 548 26.25 -2.91 18.00
N LYS A 549 27.44 -3.19 18.54
CA LYS A 549 28.68 -2.51 18.12
C LYS A 549 29.17 -3.08 16.79
N ASP A 550 29.34 -2.20 15.81
CA ASP A 550 29.95 -2.49 14.52
C ASP A 550 30.63 -1.22 13.97
N ASP A 551 31.69 -1.38 13.18
CA ASP A 551 32.46 -0.25 12.62
C ASP A 551 31.71 0.42 11.44
N VAL A 552 30.85 -0.32 10.75
CA VAL A 552 30.09 0.13 9.58
C VAL A 552 28.63 0.36 9.95
N ARG A 553 28.01 -0.60 10.64
CA ARG A 553 26.58 -0.56 11.03
C ARG A 553 26.43 0.17 12.36
N ASN A 554 26.29 1.48 12.30
CA ASN A 554 26.35 2.33 13.48
C ASN A 554 25.20 3.35 13.61
N LYS A 555 24.11 3.20 12.84
CA LYS A 555 22.92 4.05 12.94
C LYS A 555 21.67 3.24 13.26
N PHE A 556 20.85 3.71 14.21
CA PHE A 556 19.58 3.08 14.54
C PHE A 556 18.56 4.13 14.97
N THR A 557 17.30 3.95 14.60
CA THR A 557 16.26 4.97 14.83
C THR A 557 15.06 4.35 15.53
N ILE A 558 14.73 4.90 16.69
CA ILE A 558 13.47 4.69 17.40
C ILE A 558 12.53 5.82 16.96
N LEU A 559 11.53 5.48 16.15
CA LEU A 559 10.56 6.43 15.61
C LEU A 559 9.58 6.95 16.67
N GLY A 560 9.22 6.10 17.62
CA GLY A 560 8.30 6.42 18.70
C GLY A 560 7.88 5.19 19.48
N PHE A 561 6.88 5.34 20.33
CA PHE A 561 6.26 4.25 21.07
C PHE A 561 4.73 4.37 21.07
N GLY A 562 4.04 3.23 21.06
CA GLY A 562 2.64 3.12 21.44
C GLY A 562 2.52 2.71 22.91
N LEU A 563 1.95 3.56 23.75
CA LEU A 563 1.86 3.38 25.20
C LEU A 563 0.41 3.12 25.63
N VAL A 564 0.18 2.06 26.41
CA VAL A 564 -1.10 1.84 27.10
C VAL A 564 -0.86 1.80 28.61
N LYS A 565 -1.50 2.71 29.34
CA LYS A 565 -1.37 2.80 30.80
C LYS A 565 -2.11 1.71 31.54
#